data_AF-A0A0S8BDA0-F1
#
_entry.id   AF-A0A0S8BDA0-F1
#
_cell.length_a   1.000
_cell.length_b   1.000
_cell.length_c   1.000
_cell.angle_alpha   90.00
_cell.angle_beta   90.00
_cell.angle_gamma   90.00
#
_symmetry.space_group_name_H-M   'P 1'
#
loop_
_entity.id
_entity.type
_entity.pdbx_description
1 polymer ?
#
loop_
_entity_poly.entity_id
_entity_poly.type
_entity_poly.pdbx_seq_one_letter_code
_entity_poly.pdbx_strand_id
1 'polypeptide(L)' 'WSDSSDRIWVSEWNAGRLATLSPATGEWREWLLPGPWPMPYAVYVDENGMIWMNDFGTNVLVVVIG' A
#
# COMPACT_ATOMS: atom_id res chain seq x y z
N TRP A 1 7.22 0.50 2.98
CA TRP A 1 7.49 1.56 3.97
C TRP A 1 7.00 1.10 5.34
N SER A 2 7.74 1.34 6.41
CA SER A 2 7.29 1.00 7.78
C SER A 2 6.40 2.10 8.35
N ASP A 3 5.27 1.75 8.98
CA ASP A 3 4.48 2.70 9.78
C ASP A 3 4.95 2.76 11.25
N SER A 4 4.34 3.63 12.05
CA SER A 4 4.68 3.80 13.48
C SER A 4 4.28 2.62 14.35
N SER A 5 3.59 1.61 13.80
CA SER A 5 3.21 0.37 14.46
C SER A 5 4.04 -0.82 13.96
N ASP A 6 5.20 -0.55 13.36
CA ASP A 6 6.13 -1.54 12.78
C ASP A 6 5.53 -2.41 11.66
N ARG A 7 4.41 -2.00 11.06
CA ARG A 7 3.87 -2.72 9.89
C ARG A 7 4.58 -2.28 8.63
N ILE A 8 4.78 -3.23 7.71
CA ILE A 8 5.45 -2.98 6.44
C ILE A 8 4.44 -2.89 5.32
N TRP A 9 4.32 -1.71 4.72
CA TRP A 9 3.49 -1.45 3.55
C TRP A 9 4.25 -1.73 2.25
N VAL A 10 3.60 -2.45 1.34
CA VAL A 10 4.21 -2.97 0.10
C VAL A 10 3.30 -2.70 -1.08
N SER A 11 3.86 -2.16 -2.15
CA SER A 11 3.23 -2.04 -3.46
C SER A 11 3.50 -3.29 -4.30
N GLU A 12 2.44 -3.98 -4.72
CA GLU A 12 2.57 -5.21 -5.50
C GLU A 12 2.25 -4.95 -6.98
N TRP A 13 3.25 -4.44 -7.71
CA TRP A 13 3.11 -3.95 -9.08
C TRP A 13 2.32 -4.88 -10.02
N ASN A 14 2.70 -6.16 -10.11
CA ASN A 14 2.05 -7.11 -11.03
C ASN A 14 0.72 -7.65 -10.49
N ALA A 15 0.51 -7.61 -9.18
CA ALA A 15 -0.72 -8.10 -8.56
C ALA A 15 -1.81 -7.02 -8.48
N GLY A 16 -1.43 -5.74 -8.64
CA GLY A 16 -2.36 -4.63 -8.56
C GLY A 16 -2.85 -4.34 -7.15
N ARG A 17 -2.04 -4.69 -6.13
CA ARG A 17 -2.45 -4.64 -4.72
C ARG A 17 -1.57 -3.71 -3.89
N LEU A 18 -2.17 -3.14 -2.87
CA LEU A 18 -1.46 -2.66 -1.69
C LEU A 18 -1.51 -3.76 -0.63
N ALA A 19 -0.40 -4.04 0.00
CA ALA A 19 -0.31 -5.01 1.07
C ALA A 19 0.31 -4.39 2.33
N THR A 20 -0.04 -4.94 3.49
CA THR A 20 0.64 -4.68 4.75
C THR A 20 0.99 -5.99 5.44
N LEU A 21 2.20 -6.06 5.98
CA LEU A 21 2.72 -7.17 6.77
C LEU A 21 2.89 -6.72 8.23
N SER A 22 2.38 -7.52 9.16
CA SER A 22 2.74 -7.43 10.58
C SER A 22 3.95 -8.33 10.84
N PRO A 23 5.18 -7.81 11.05
CA PRO A 23 6.35 -8.65 11.28
C PRO A 23 6.27 -9.48 12.56
N ALA A 24 5.54 -8.98 13.57
CA ALA A 24 5.36 -9.67 14.84
C ALA A 24 4.57 -10.98 14.71
N THR A 25 3.63 -11.06 13.77
CA THR A 25 2.73 -12.22 13.59
C THR A 25 2.93 -12.94 12.26
N GLY A 26 3.58 -12.29 11.28
CA GLY A 26 3.66 -12.77 9.90
C GLY A 26 2.36 -12.61 9.10
N GLU A 27 1.35 -11.94 9.67
CA GLU A 27 0.05 -11.76 9.01
C GLU A 27 0.12 -10.73 7.89
N TRP A 28 -0.48 -11.09 6.76
CA TRP A 28 -0.67 -10.22 5.61
C TRP A 28 -2.10 -9.72 5.53
N ARG A 29 -2.27 -8.48 5.12
CA ARG A 29 -3.55 -7.95 4.63
C ARG A 29 -3.30 -7.29 3.28
N GLU A 30 -4.19 -7.55 2.33
CA GLU A 30 -4.04 -7.11 0.96
C GLU A 30 -5.33 -6.44 0.48
N TRP A 31 -5.18 -5.42 -0.35
CA TRP A 31 -6.28 -4.70 -0.99
C TRP A 31 -6.01 -4.57 -2.48
N LEU A 32 -6.94 -5.10 -3.30
CA LEU A 32 -6.93 -4.86 -4.75
C LEU A 32 -7.30 -3.39 -5.02
N LEU A 33 -6.50 -2.72 -5.85
CA LEU A 33 -6.74 -1.34 -6.21
C LEU A 33 -7.81 -1.20 -7.30
N PRO A 34 -8.56 -0.08 -7.31
CA PRO A 34 -9.57 0.16 -8.34
C PRO A 34 -8.93 0.43 -9.70
N GLY A 35 -9.68 0.13 -10.76
CA GLY A 35 -9.27 0.37 -12.15
C GLY A 35 -9.01 -0.92 -12.92
N PRO A 36 -8.84 -0.82 -14.25
CA PRO A 36 -8.75 -2.01 -15.12
C PRO A 36 -7.40 -2.72 -15.02
N TRP A 37 -6.32 -1.99 -14.72
CA TRP A 37 -4.94 -2.50 -14.64
C TRP A 37 -4.11 -1.69 -13.65
N PRO A 38 -4.38 -1.80 -12.34
CA PRO A 38 -3.59 -1.09 -11.33
C PRO A 38 -2.14 -1.58 -11.30
N MET A 39 -1.20 -0.65 -11.28
CA MET A 39 0.24 -0.87 -11.18
C MET A 39 0.80 -0.01 -10.05
N PRO A 40 0.54 -0.39 -8.79
CA PRO A 40 1.06 0.34 -7.63
C PRO A 40 2.59 0.32 -7.64
N TYR A 41 3.20 1.49 -7.46
CA TYR A 41 4.64 1.64 -7.60
C TYR A 41 5.33 2.01 -6.29
N ALA A 42 5.13 3.24 -5.82
CA ALA A 42 5.74 3.74 -4.60
C ALA A 42 4.68 3.88 -3.52
N VAL A 43 5.08 3.55 -2.29
CA VAL A 43 4.28 3.73 -1.08
C VAL A 43 5.08 4.54 -0.08
N TYR A 44 4.41 5.50 0.55
CA TYR A 44 4.96 6.38 1.58
C TYR A 44 3.95 6.48 2.73
N VAL A 45 4.45 6.48 3.96
CA VAL A 45 3.64 6.75 5.16
C VAL A 45 4.11 8.06 5.74
N ASP A 46 3.19 9.00 5.92
CA ASP A 46 3.50 10.30 6.52
C ASP A 46 3.48 10.26 8.05
N GLU A 47 3.82 11.39 8.67
CA GLU A 47 3.90 11.54 10.13
C GLU A 47 2.55 11.39 10.84
N ASN A 48 1.43 11.52 10.11
CA ASN A 48 0.08 11.32 10.64
C ASN A 48 -0.40 9.87 10.47
N GLY A 49 0.45 8.98 9.93
CA GLY A 49 0.08 7.60 9.62
C GLY A 49 -0.77 7.45 8.37
N MET A 50 -0.90 8.51 7.55
CA MET A 50 -1.59 8.40 6.26
C MET A 50 -0.69 7.70 5.25
N ILE A 51 -1.32 6.86 4.44
CA ILE A 51 -0.62 6.06 3.44
C ILE A 51 -0.88 6.65 2.07
N TRP A 52 0.20 7.07 1.44
CA TRP A 52 0.23 7.67 0.13
C TRP A 52 0.83 6.68 -0.85
N MET A 53 0.15 6.49 -1.97
CA MET A 53 0.61 5.59 -3.02
C MET A 53 0.28 6.17 -4.39
N ASN A 54 1.20 5.98 -5.33
CA ASN A 54 0.94 6.23 -6.73
C ASN A 54 0.67 4.91 -7.47
N ASP A 55 -0.42 4.91 -8.24
CA ASP A 55 -0.69 3.87 -9.22
C ASP A 55 -0.27 4.37 -10.61
N PHE A 56 0.73 3.71 -11.20
CA PHE A 56 1.25 4.05 -12.51
C PHE A 56 0.26 3.73 -13.63
N GLY A 57 -0.54 2.67 -13.48
CA GLY A 57 -1.48 2.20 -14.49
C GLY A 57 -2.74 3.07 -14.60
N THR A 58 -3.12 3.74 -13.51
CA THR A 58 -4.36 4.51 -13.43
C THR A 58 -4.16 6.01 -13.16
N ASN A 59 -2.94 6.45 -12.83
CA ASN A 59 -2.62 7.83 -12.46
C ASN A 59 -3.45 8.33 -11.25
N VAL A 60 -3.73 7.43 -10.30
CA VAL A 60 -4.53 7.70 -9.10
C VAL A 60 -3.64 7.75 -7.86
N LEU A 61 -4.00 8.66 -6.95
CA LEU A 61 -3.51 8.67 -5.58
C LEU A 61 -4.53 7.97 -4.68
N VAL A 62 -4.10 6.94 -3.95
CA VAL A 62 -4.96 6.21 -3.00
C VAL A 62 -4.54 6.59 -1.58
N VAL A 63 -5.51 7.03 -0.78
CA VAL A 63 -5.37 7.23 0.67
C VAL A 63 -6.05 6.06 1.36
N VAL A 64 -5.29 5.28 2.12
CA VAL A 64 -5.85 4.26 3.01
C VAL A 64 -5.89 4.84 4.42
N ILE A 65 -7.09 5.00 4.96
CA ILE A 65 -7.30 5.38 6.37
C ILE A 65 -7.27 4.08 7.18
N GLY A 66 -6.34 4.00 8.12
CA GLY A 66 -6.15 2.86 9.03
C GLY A 66 -7.22 2.74 10.11
#